data_AF-A0A1Y3A1F4-F1
#
_entry.id   AF-A0A1Y3A1F4-F1
#
_cell.length_a   1.000
_cell.length_b   1.000
_cell.length_c   1.000
_cell.angle_alpha   90.00
_cell.angle_beta   90.00
_cell.angle_gamma   90.00
#
_symmetry.space_group_name_H-M   'P 1'
#
loop_
_entity.id
_entity.type
_entity.pdbx_description
1 polymer ?
#
loop_
_entity_poly.entity_id
_entity_poly.type
_entity_poly.pdbx_seq_one_letter_code
_entity_poly.pdbx_strand_id
1 'polypeptide(L)'
;MLEHKRLQNQFDWIPLDKRNNGFPPRKPEIRVPVFWIACNDNELYFVNNSEETLDLVSVDTGNFQSGNERYTSYHDVLPNEAVKIEEYDGFYDLDFILQISLIIQSKIRGRIQILTGAKKGGIGETVILWNNNELGKRIRYEEIV
;
A
#
# COMPACT_ATOMS: atom_id res chain seq x y z
N MET A 1 -3.73 11.83 14.86
CA MET A 1 -2.53 11.78 14.00
C MET A 1 -2.15 10.31 13.92
N LEU A 2 -1.95 9.75 12.73
CA LEU A 2 -1.43 8.38 12.60
C LEU A 2 -0.06 8.33 13.28
N GLU A 3 0.21 7.26 14.03
CA GLU A 3 1.53 7.05 14.59
C GLU A 3 2.55 6.90 13.45
N HIS A 4 3.63 7.67 13.52
CA HIS A 4 4.68 7.67 12.52
C HIS A 4 5.54 6.42 12.72
N LYS A 5 5.30 5.37 11.94
CA LYS A 5 5.92 4.05 12.13
C LYS A 5 6.57 3.55 10.84
N ARG A 6 7.81 3.08 10.99
CA ARG A 6 8.69 2.58 9.93
C ARG A 6 9.18 1.20 10.32
N LEU A 7 9.16 0.26 9.38
CA LEU A 7 9.54 -1.14 9.58
C LEU A 7 10.47 -1.57 8.44
N GLN A 8 11.71 -1.96 8.79
CA GLN A 8 12.70 -2.40 7.80
C GLN A 8 12.71 -3.93 7.68
N ASN A 9 12.63 -4.46 6.46
CA ASN A 9 12.74 -5.89 6.15
C ASN A 9 11.76 -6.78 6.95
N GLN A 10 10.57 -6.27 7.28
CA GLN A 10 9.56 -7.00 8.07
C GLN A 10 8.55 -7.77 7.21
N PHE A 11 8.47 -7.46 5.92
CA PHE A 11 7.42 -7.98 5.05
C PHE A 11 8.01 -8.75 3.87
N ASP A 12 7.72 -10.04 3.82
CA ASP A 12 8.04 -10.90 2.68
C ASP A 12 6.82 -11.10 1.79
N TRP A 13 6.97 -10.85 0.50
CA TRP A 13 5.92 -11.17 -0.47
C TRP A 13 5.85 -12.67 -0.71
N ILE A 14 4.75 -13.29 -0.27
CA ILE A 14 4.43 -14.69 -0.60
C ILE A 14 3.33 -14.70 -1.65
N PRO A 15 3.57 -15.14 -2.89
CA PRO A 15 2.53 -15.28 -3.92
C PRO A 15 1.31 -16.09 -3.45
N LEU A 16 0.11 -15.72 -3.89
CA LEU A 16 -1.15 -16.36 -3.47
C LEU A 16 -1.23 -17.86 -3.80
N ASP A 17 -0.52 -18.32 -4.83
CA ASP A 17 -0.40 -19.73 -5.20
C ASP A 17 0.51 -20.52 -4.25
N LYS A 18 1.42 -19.83 -3.54
CA LYS A 18 2.34 -20.41 -2.55
C LYS A 18 1.85 -20.29 -1.11
N ARG A 19 0.73 -19.61 -0.86
CA ARG A 19 0.13 -19.51 0.48
C ARG A 19 -0.63 -20.80 0.82
N ASN A 20 -0.46 -21.28 2.05
CA ASN A 20 -1.12 -22.49 2.54
C ASN A 20 -2.65 -22.39 2.43
N ASN A 21 -3.19 -23.15 1.46
CA ASN A 21 -4.58 -23.47 1.13
C ASN A 21 -4.82 -23.32 -0.38
N GLY A 22 -4.01 -24.00 -1.20
CA GLY A 22 -4.02 -23.97 -2.68
C GLY A 22 -5.30 -24.48 -3.37
N PHE A 23 -6.46 -24.24 -2.76
CA PHE A 23 -7.77 -24.59 -3.28
C PHE A 23 -8.66 -23.33 -3.41
N PRO A 24 -9.17 -23.02 -4.61
CA PRO A 24 -8.88 -23.69 -5.88
C PRO A 24 -7.43 -23.43 -6.35
N PRO A 25 -6.85 -24.31 -7.20
CA PRO A 25 -5.54 -24.10 -7.79
C PRO A 25 -5.49 -22.77 -8.56
N ARG A 26 -4.46 -21.97 -8.28
CA ARG A 26 -4.23 -20.68 -8.97
C ARG A 26 -3.08 -20.83 -9.95
N LYS A 27 -3.09 -20.02 -11.02
CA LYS A 27 -1.92 -19.90 -11.90
C LYS A 27 -0.74 -19.37 -11.07
N PRO A 28 0.49 -19.90 -11.28
CA PRO A 28 1.67 -19.39 -10.60
C PRO A 28 1.85 -17.90 -10.86
N GLU A 29 1.99 -17.11 -9.78
CA GLU A 29 2.33 -15.70 -9.90
C GLU A 29 3.85 -15.56 -9.92
N ILE A 30 4.37 -15.20 -11.09
CA ILE A 30 5.82 -15.05 -11.33
C ILE A 30 6.29 -13.60 -11.11
N ARG A 31 5.37 -12.64 -11.06
CA ARG A 31 5.68 -11.24 -10.85
C ARG A 31 6.04 -10.98 -9.39
N VAL A 32 6.88 -9.99 -9.18
CA VAL A 32 7.29 -9.52 -7.84
C VAL A 32 6.75 -8.10 -7.68
N PRO A 33 6.07 -7.77 -6.57
CA PRO A 33 5.59 -6.42 -6.35
C PRO A 33 6.77 -5.48 -6.12
N VAL A 34 6.80 -4.35 -6.79
CA VAL A 34 7.71 -3.23 -6.51
C VAL A 34 7.14 -2.40 -5.38
N PHE A 35 5.84 -2.13 -5.44
CA PHE A 35 5.10 -1.44 -4.39
C PHE A 35 3.86 -2.26 -4.04
N TRP A 36 3.58 -2.38 -2.75
CA TRP A 36 2.38 -3.05 -2.27
C TRP A 36 1.99 -2.57 -0.88
N ILE A 37 0.75 -2.85 -0.50
CA ILE A 37 0.21 -2.61 0.82
C ILE A 37 0.24 -3.93 1.58
N ALA A 38 0.94 -3.96 2.71
CA ALA A 38 0.91 -5.05 3.66
C ALA A 38 -0.05 -4.75 4.81
N CYS A 39 -0.58 -5.81 5.42
CA CYS A 39 -1.46 -5.73 6.58
C CYS A 39 -0.80 -6.50 7.73
N ASN A 40 -0.70 -5.88 8.90
CA ASN A 40 -0.21 -6.50 10.12
C ASN A 40 -1.01 -6.00 11.31
N ASP A 41 -1.70 -6.90 12.03
CA ASP A 41 -2.48 -6.59 13.24
C ASP A 41 -3.27 -5.28 13.15
N ASN A 42 -4.14 -5.16 12.12
CA ASN A 42 -5.00 -4.00 11.84
C ASN A 42 -4.31 -2.73 11.32
N GLU A 43 -2.98 -2.73 11.20
CA GLU A 43 -2.21 -1.66 10.59
C GLU A 43 -1.92 -1.95 9.12
N LEU A 44 -2.01 -0.91 8.30
CA LEU A 44 -1.65 -0.96 6.90
C LEU A 44 -0.33 -0.25 6.67
N TYR A 45 0.51 -0.89 5.87
CA TYR A 45 1.84 -0.41 5.53
C TYR A 45 1.99 -0.32 4.02
N PHE A 46 2.51 0.80 3.53
CA PHE A 46 3.10 0.85 2.20
C PHE A 46 4.51 0.24 2.27
N VAL A 47 4.79 -0.74 1.42
CA VAL A 47 6.09 -1.41 1.34
C VAL A 47 6.81 -0.97 0.06
N ASN A 48 7.98 -0.39 0.23
CA ASN A 48 8.92 -0.12 -0.86
C ASN A 48 9.78 -1.36 -1.11
N ASN A 49 9.38 -2.24 -2.03
CA ASN A 49 10.17 -3.41 -2.44
C ASN A 49 11.02 -3.11 -3.69
N SER A 50 11.25 -1.83 -3.98
CA SER A 50 12.17 -1.41 -5.04
C SER A 50 13.62 -1.36 -4.55
N GLU A 51 14.55 -1.20 -5.48
CA GLU A 51 15.98 -0.99 -5.17
C GLU A 51 16.31 0.50 -4.92
N GLU A 52 15.34 1.41 -5.04
CA GLU A 52 15.55 2.85 -4.87
C GLU A 52 15.02 3.35 -3.52
N THR A 53 15.66 4.42 -3.03
CA THR A 53 15.10 5.23 -1.95
C THR A 53 14.07 6.18 -2.54
N LEU A 54 12.86 6.20 -1.98
CA LEU A 54 11.81 7.12 -2.40
C LEU A 54 11.97 8.43 -1.64
N ASP A 55 11.98 9.55 -2.38
CA ASP A 55 12.15 10.88 -1.80
C ASP A 55 10.95 11.26 -0.91
N LEU A 56 9.76 10.79 -1.27
CA LEU A 56 8.51 11.04 -0.54
C LEU A 56 7.53 9.87 -0.70
N VAL A 57 6.90 9.48 0.40
CA VAL A 57 5.64 8.73 0.43
C VAL A 57 4.67 9.50 1.31
N SER A 58 3.65 10.10 0.72
CA SER A 58 2.56 10.77 1.43
C SER A 58 1.29 9.95 1.30
N VAL A 59 0.54 9.84 2.40
CA VAL A 59 -0.78 9.24 2.41
C VAL A 59 -1.84 10.28 2.70
N ASP A 60 -2.94 10.17 1.96
CA ASP A 60 -4.21 10.79 2.24
C ASP A 60 -5.28 9.68 2.28
N THR A 61 -5.87 9.50 3.45
CA THR A 61 -6.94 8.54 3.68
C THR A 61 -8.25 9.28 3.42
N GLY A 62 -8.95 8.91 2.34
CA GLY A 62 -10.21 9.52 1.91
C GLY A 62 -11.38 9.20 2.85
N ASN A 63 -11.20 9.42 4.14
CA ASN A 63 -12.25 9.31 5.14
C ASN A 63 -13.19 10.49 4.93
N PHE A 64 -14.40 10.21 4.42
CA PHE A 64 -15.49 11.16 4.23
C PHE A 64 -16.03 11.76 5.55
N GLN A 65 -15.29 11.70 6.65
CA GLN A 65 -15.64 12.35 7.90
C GLN A 65 -15.12 13.79 7.87
N SER A 66 -16.05 14.73 7.67
CA SER A 66 -15.83 16.17 7.80
C SER A 66 -15.03 16.51 9.06
N GLY A 67 -13.82 17.03 8.88
CA GLY A 67 -13.23 17.96 9.85
C GLY A 67 -11.75 17.78 10.19
N ASN A 68 -11.10 16.67 9.84
CA ASN A 68 -9.66 16.50 10.11
C ASN A 68 -8.99 15.62 9.04
N GLU A 69 -8.55 16.25 7.95
CA GLU A 69 -7.72 15.60 6.93
C GLU A 69 -6.42 15.10 7.61
N ARG A 70 -6.21 13.77 7.58
CA ARG A 70 -5.04 13.14 8.20
C ARG A 70 -3.95 12.95 7.16
N TYR A 71 -3.14 13.99 6.96
CA TYR A 71 -1.95 13.90 6.12
C TYR A 71 -0.79 13.29 6.90
N THR A 72 -0.20 12.22 6.38
CA THR A 72 1.06 11.67 6.90
C THR A 72 2.05 11.53 5.76
N SER A 73 3.27 12.01 5.94
CA SER A 73 4.32 11.99 4.92
C SER A 73 5.63 11.44 5.48
N TYR A 74 6.25 10.57 4.71
CA TYR A 74 7.54 9.95 4.97
C TYR A 74 8.54 10.38 3.91
N HIS A 75 9.72 10.78 4.33
CA HIS A 75 10.84 11.10 3.43
C HIS A 75 11.91 10.01 3.48
N ASP A 76 12.70 9.91 2.42
CA ASP A 76 13.83 9.00 2.32
C ASP A 76 13.45 7.55 2.69
N VAL A 77 12.38 7.03 2.07
CA VAL A 77 11.89 5.68 2.34
C VAL A 77 12.81 4.68 1.65
N LEU A 78 13.57 3.91 2.44
CA LEU A 78 14.63 3.03 1.97
C LEU A 78 14.08 1.80 1.21
N PRO A 79 14.93 1.13 0.40
CA PRO A 79 14.62 -0.20 -0.13
C PRO A 79 14.23 -1.17 0.99
N ASN A 80 13.17 -1.94 0.78
CA ASN A 80 12.57 -2.89 1.72
C ASN A 80 12.07 -2.27 3.03
N GLU A 81 11.90 -0.94 3.06
CA GLU A 81 11.23 -0.24 4.17
C GLU A 81 9.72 -0.22 3.95
N ALA A 82 9.00 -0.37 5.04
CA ALA A 82 7.56 -0.26 5.10
C ALA A 82 7.16 0.90 6.02
N VAL A 83 6.23 1.74 5.57
CA VAL A 83 5.75 2.91 6.31
C VAL A 83 4.26 2.78 6.60
N LYS A 84 3.83 3.11 7.82
CA LYS A 84 2.42 3.00 8.22
C LYS A 84 1.59 4.04 7.49
N ILE A 85 0.54 3.60 6.80
CA ILE A 85 -0.33 4.45 5.98
C ILE A 85 -1.75 4.55 6.50
N GLU A 86 -2.22 3.54 7.25
CA GLU A 86 -3.55 3.57 7.88
C GLU A 86 -3.62 2.55 9.02
N GLU A 87 -4.62 2.67 9.86
CA GLU A 87 -5.02 1.67 10.85
C GLU A 87 -6.55 1.60 10.87
N TYR A 88 -7.11 0.40 10.88
CA TYR A 88 -8.56 0.23 10.98
C TYR A 88 -8.90 -0.97 11.87
N ASP A 89 -9.92 -0.83 12.70
CA ASP A 89 -10.38 -1.91 13.55
C ASP A 89 -11.33 -2.82 12.77
N GLY A 90 -10.94 -4.08 12.58
CA GLY A 90 -11.73 -5.06 11.81
C GLY A 90 -13.10 -5.42 12.41
N PHE A 91 -13.43 -5.00 13.63
CA PHE A 91 -14.72 -5.22 14.29
C PHE A 91 -15.59 -3.96 14.27
N TYR A 92 -15.03 -2.80 14.64
CA TYR A 92 -15.78 -1.55 14.70
C TYR A 92 -15.91 -0.86 13.33
N ASP A 93 -14.95 -1.07 12.42
CA ASP A 93 -14.90 -0.36 11.13
C ASP A 93 -15.51 -1.16 9.97
N LEU A 94 -16.29 -2.21 10.27
CA LEU A 94 -16.91 -3.07 9.25
C LEU A 94 -17.82 -2.30 8.30
N ASP A 95 -18.44 -1.21 8.77
CA ASP A 95 -19.32 -0.37 7.95
C ASP A 95 -18.60 0.76 7.21
N PHE A 96 -17.30 0.94 7.43
CA PHE A 96 -16.51 1.96 6.76
C PHE A 96 -16.08 1.51 5.37
N ILE A 97 -16.12 2.45 4.44
CA ILE A 97 -15.52 2.31 3.12
C ILE A 97 -14.18 3.03 3.17
N LEU A 98 -13.09 2.26 3.06
CA LEU A 98 -11.75 2.81 3.05
C LEU A 98 -11.24 2.91 1.62
N GLN A 99 -10.60 4.03 1.32
CA GLN A 99 -9.85 4.27 0.10
C GLN A 99 -8.57 5.02 0.45
N ILE A 100 -7.43 4.51 -0.04
CA ILE A 100 -6.12 5.07 0.25
C ILE A 100 -5.63 5.80 -1.01
N SER A 101 -5.28 7.06 -0.86
CA SER A 101 -4.55 7.86 -1.83
C SER A 101 -3.10 7.99 -1.38
N LEU A 102 -2.16 7.59 -2.23
CA LEU A 102 -0.73 7.72 -1.98
C LEU A 102 -0.13 8.66 -3.01
N ILE A 103 0.77 9.53 -2.58
CA ILE A 103 1.67 10.28 -3.45
C ILE A 103 3.07 9.75 -3.20
N ILE A 104 3.70 9.25 -4.25
CA ILE A 104 5.05 8.71 -4.21
C ILE A 104 5.94 9.57 -5.10
N GLN A 105 7.09 9.98 -4.58
CA GLN A 105 8.12 10.65 -5.36
C GLN A 105 9.39 9.81 -5.37
N SER A 106 9.94 9.61 -6.55
CA SER A 106 11.14 8.82 -6.78
C SER A 106 11.95 9.42 -7.92
N LYS A 107 13.25 9.13 -7.96
CA LYS A 107 14.13 9.61 -9.03
C LYS A 107 13.83 8.92 -10.36
N ILE A 108 13.47 7.63 -10.32
CA ILE A 108 13.25 6.84 -11.54
C ILE A 108 11.87 7.14 -12.15
N ARG A 109 10.83 7.28 -11.31
CA ARG A 109 9.43 7.36 -11.76
C ARG A 109 8.81 8.75 -11.60
N GLY A 110 9.58 9.74 -11.16
CA GLY A 110 9.07 11.07 -10.88
C GLY A 110 8.06 11.05 -9.73
N ARG A 111 7.02 11.88 -9.85
CA ARG A 111 5.96 12.02 -8.84
C ARG A 111 4.67 11.40 -9.36
N ILE A 112 4.14 10.45 -8.60
CA ILE A 112 2.97 9.67 -8.98
C ILE A 112 1.92 9.71 -7.87
N GLN A 113 0.66 9.72 -8.26
CA GLN A 113 -0.48 9.50 -7.38
C GLN A 113 -1.07 8.12 -7.65
N ILE A 114 -1.39 7.44 -6.56
CA ILE A 114 -1.95 6.10 -6.56
C ILE A 114 -3.21 6.12 -5.74
N LEU A 115 -4.30 5.63 -6.31
CA LEU A 115 -5.56 5.49 -5.58
C LEU A 115 -5.96 4.01 -5.56
N THR A 116 -6.15 3.47 -4.37
CA THR A 116 -6.64 2.10 -4.22
C THR A 116 -8.14 2.01 -4.53
N GLY A 117 -8.62 0.80 -4.79
CA GLY A 117 -10.06 0.56 -4.93
C GLY A 117 -10.74 0.69 -3.57
N ALA A 118 -11.80 1.51 -3.50
CA ALA A 118 -12.61 1.65 -2.30
C ALA A 118 -13.19 0.28 -1.87
N LYS A 119 -13.04 -0.06 -0.59
CA LYS A 119 -13.48 -1.36 -0.04
C LYS A 119 -14.14 -1.19 1.32
N LYS A 120 -15.30 -1.84 1.49
CA LYS A 120 -16.01 -1.93 2.77
C LYS A 120 -15.32 -2.93 3.70
N GLY A 121 -15.14 -2.56 4.97
CA GLY A 121 -14.62 -3.46 6.02
C GLY A 121 -13.12 -3.76 5.90
N GLY A 122 -12.33 -2.76 5.48
CA GLY A 122 -10.87 -2.88 5.49
C GLY A 122 -10.23 -3.14 4.12
N ILE A 123 -9.06 -2.54 3.92
CA ILE A 123 -8.18 -2.85 2.80
C ILE A 123 -7.26 -3.98 3.22
N GLY A 124 -7.25 -5.06 2.44
CA GLY A 124 -6.31 -6.16 2.68
C GLY A 124 -4.99 -5.91 1.96
N GLU A 125 -4.12 -6.91 2.02
CA GLU A 125 -2.91 -6.91 1.24
C GLU A 125 -3.20 -6.67 -0.26
N THR A 126 -2.56 -5.64 -0.83
CA THR A 126 -2.88 -5.14 -2.17
C THR A 126 -1.59 -4.78 -2.89
N VAL A 127 -1.29 -5.46 -3.99
CA VAL A 127 -0.19 -5.04 -4.86
C VAL A 127 -0.57 -3.73 -5.55
N ILE A 128 0.36 -2.79 -5.58
CA ILE A 128 0.19 -1.49 -6.23
C ILE A 128 0.83 -1.53 -7.62
N LEU A 129 2.10 -1.93 -7.67
CA LEU A 129 2.92 -1.95 -8.88
C LEU A 129 3.74 -3.24 -8.92
N TRP A 130 3.75 -3.92 -10.05
CA TRP A 130 4.59 -5.08 -10.33
C TRP A 130 5.91 -4.68 -10.99
N ASN A 131 6.91 -5.56 -10.91
CA ASN A 131 8.23 -5.37 -11.52
C ASN A 131 8.22 -5.26 -13.05
N ASN A 132 7.16 -5.73 -13.72
CA ASN A 132 6.93 -5.55 -15.15
C ASN A 132 6.16 -4.25 -15.47
N ASN A 133 6.05 -3.33 -14.51
CA ASN A 133 5.29 -2.08 -14.57
C ASN A 133 3.76 -2.24 -14.74
N GLU A 134 3.23 -3.46 -14.58
CA GLU A 134 1.77 -3.64 -14.52
C GLU A 134 1.23 -3.13 -13.18
N LEU A 135 0.05 -2.52 -13.21
CA LEU A 135 -0.64 -2.11 -12.00
C LEU A 135 -1.33 -3.29 -11.32
N GLY A 136 -1.45 -3.19 -10.01
CA GLY A 136 -2.29 -4.08 -9.24
C GLY A 136 -3.77 -3.95 -9.57
N LYS A 137 -4.55 -4.93 -9.11
CA LYS A 137 -6.00 -4.95 -9.36
C LYS A 137 -6.68 -3.77 -8.67
N ARG A 138 -7.50 -3.01 -9.43
CA ARG A 138 -8.27 -1.84 -8.94
C ARG A 138 -7.38 -0.70 -8.42
N ILE A 139 -6.16 -0.59 -8.95
CA ILE A 139 -5.28 0.55 -8.71
C ILE A 139 -5.50 1.57 -9.82
N ARG A 140 -5.65 2.85 -9.46
CA ARG A 140 -5.54 3.98 -10.39
C ARG A 140 -4.18 4.63 -10.18
N TYR A 141 -3.57 5.03 -11.29
CA TYR A 141 -2.24 5.63 -11.35
C TYR A 141 -2.32 6.91 -12.18
N GLU A 142 -1.73 7.98 -11.68
CA GLU A 142 -1.63 9.26 -12.36
C GLU A 142 -0.26 9.88 -12.11
N GLU A 143 0.39 10.38 -13.16
CA GLU A 143 1.63 11.13 -13.02
C GLU A 143 1.29 12.59 -12.69
N ILE A 144 1.91 13.13 -11.64
CA ILE A 144 1.70 14.52 -11.23
C ILE A 144 2.91 15.33 -11.72
N VAL A 145 2.64 16.35 -12.52
CA VAL A 145 3.63 17.30 -13.07
C VAL A 145 4.07 18.29 -12.00
#